data_AF-A0A7X0XC81-F1
#
_entry.id   AF-A0A7X0XC81-F1
#
_cell.length_a   1.000
_cell.length_b   1.000
_cell.length_c   1.000
_cell.angle_alpha   90.00
_cell.angle_beta   90.00
_cell.angle_gamma   90.00
#
_symmetry.space_group_name_H-M   'P 1'
#
loop_
_entity.id
_entity.type
_entity.pdbx_description
1 polymer ?
#
loop_
_entity_poly.entity_id
_entity_poly.type
_entity_poly.pdbx_seq_one_letter_code
_entity_poly.pdbx_strand_id
1 'polypeptide(L)'
;MNTSEFKAILDEMDLAVYESESAFIITEDELNWDIANVSKDYERIMSIEENTYEAIGSEQTCELFELLTAYASTPLSEREEPKKWYLRDPVISDTGCNYLNINYLLVKRDFMGRLEGGGWQTKFTRAEIDAFEFEHAHLIEEEVTE
;
A
#
# COMPACT_ATOMS: atom_id res chain seq x y z
N MET A 1 9.51 4.74 -2.01
CA MET A 1 8.78 3.58 -2.56
C MET A 1 7.90 3.03 -1.47
N ASN A 2 6.58 2.96 -1.70
CA ASN A 2 5.67 2.36 -0.73
C ASN A 2 5.70 0.83 -0.83
N THR A 3 5.10 0.16 0.15
CA THR A 3 5.14 -1.31 0.23
C THR A 3 4.35 -1.99 -0.89
N SER A 4 3.24 -1.40 -1.36
CA SER A 4 2.48 -1.97 -2.47
C SER A 4 3.25 -1.90 -3.79
N GLU A 5 3.91 -0.78 -4.08
CA GLU A 5 4.77 -0.58 -5.24
C GLU A 5 5.93 -1.58 -5.24
N PHE A 6 6.59 -1.75 -4.10
CA PHE A 6 7.66 -2.74 -3.94
C PHE A 6 7.19 -4.16 -4.24
N LYS A 7 6.05 -4.58 -3.67
CA LYS A 7 5.47 -5.91 -3.91
C LYS A 7 5.04 -6.11 -5.37
N ALA A 8 4.51 -5.07 -6.01
CA ALA A 8 4.10 -5.13 -7.42
C ALA A 8 5.29 -5.33 -8.36
N ILE A 9 6.42 -4.66 -8.12
CA ILE A 9 7.63 -4.84 -8.94
C ILE A 9 8.19 -6.26 -8.77
N LEU A 10 8.16 -6.83 -7.56
CA LEU A 10 8.59 -8.22 -7.34
C LEU A 10 7.69 -9.23 -8.08
N ASP A 11 6.39 -8.99 -8.12
CA ASP A 11 5.44 -9.79 -8.91
C ASP A 11 5.74 -9.73 -10.42
N GLU A 12 6.07 -8.53 -10.94
CA GLU A 12 6.51 -8.36 -12.34
C GLU A 12 7.84 -9.06 -12.66
N MET A 13 8.67 -9.31 -11.64
CA MET A 13 9.91 -10.08 -11.74
C MET A 13 9.70 -11.60 -11.59
N ASP A 14 8.46 -12.07 -11.47
CA ASP A 14 8.09 -13.46 -11.14
C ASP A 14 8.71 -13.95 -9.81
N LEU A 15 8.82 -13.05 -8.82
CA LEU A 15 9.37 -13.34 -7.49
C LEU A 15 8.29 -13.30 -6.41
N ALA A 16 8.23 -14.35 -5.59
CA ALA A 16 7.30 -14.42 -4.47
C ALA A 16 7.82 -13.66 -3.24
N VAL A 17 6.88 -13.10 -2.47
CA VAL A 17 7.15 -12.37 -1.23
C VAL A 17 6.39 -13.00 -0.07
N TYR A 18 7.14 -13.41 0.94
CA TYR A 18 6.60 -13.78 2.25
C TYR A 18 6.84 -12.67 3.26
N GLU A 19 5.80 -12.33 4.00
CA GLU A 19 5.87 -11.31 5.03
C GLU A 19 6.05 -11.96 6.40
N SER A 20 7.18 -11.66 7.04
CA SER A 20 7.44 -11.99 8.44
C SER A 20 7.10 -10.80 9.35
N GLU A 21 7.29 -10.98 10.65
CA GLU A 21 7.09 -9.90 11.62
C GLU A 21 7.95 -8.67 11.28
N SER A 22 9.22 -8.85 10.93
CA SER A 22 10.21 -7.77 10.81
C SER A 22 10.86 -7.60 9.43
N ALA A 23 10.53 -8.46 8.46
CA ALA A 23 11.10 -8.43 7.12
C ALA A 23 10.17 -8.96 6.03
N PHE A 24 10.37 -8.49 4.81
CA PHE A 24 9.93 -9.19 3.59
C PHE A 24 11.02 -10.17 3.17
N ILE A 25 10.63 -11.42 2.94
CA ILE A 25 11.47 -12.50 2.45
C ILE A 25 11.08 -12.72 0.99
N ILE A 26 12.07 -12.67 0.10
CA ILE A 26 11.89 -12.84 -1.34
C ILE A 26 12.35 -14.23 -1.70
N THR A 27 11.52 -14.96 -2.42
CA THR A 27 11.78 -16.34 -2.83
C THR A 27 11.61 -16.50 -4.33
N GLU A 28 12.39 -17.42 -4.89
CA GLU A 28 12.15 -17.94 -6.23
C GLU A 28 11.05 -19.02 -6.17
N ASP A 29 10.08 -18.93 -7.07
CA ASP A 29 8.76 -19.59 -6.97
C ASP A 29 8.83 -21.11 -7.23
N GLU A 30 9.79 -21.60 -8.03
CA GLU A 30 9.92 -23.03 -8.34
C GLU A 30 10.60 -23.84 -7.22
N LEU A 31 11.58 -23.25 -6.52
CA LEU A 31 12.40 -23.95 -5.52
C LEU A 31 12.06 -23.59 -4.08
N ASN A 32 11.26 -22.54 -3.87
CA ASN A 32 10.90 -22.01 -2.54
C ASN A 32 12.14 -21.76 -1.65
N TRP A 33 13.20 -21.24 -2.29
CA TRP A 33 14.44 -20.84 -1.62
C TRP A 33 14.43 -19.34 -1.41
N ASP A 34 14.74 -18.92 -0.18
CA ASP A 34 14.97 -17.53 0.15
C ASP A 34 16.20 -17.04 -0.63
N ILE A 35 16.01 -16.02 -1.44
CA ILE A 35 17.07 -15.40 -2.24
C ILE A 35 17.43 -14.01 -1.71
N ALA A 36 16.52 -13.33 -1.03
CA ALA A 36 16.80 -12.05 -0.42
C ALA A 36 15.84 -11.74 0.73
N ASN A 37 16.20 -10.74 1.53
CA ASN A 37 15.25 -10.12 2.46
C ASN A 37 15.53 -8.62 2.61
N VAL A 38 14.49 -7.89 3.05
CA VAL A 38 14.59 -6.48 3.41
C VAL A 38 13.77 -6.21 4.67
N SER A 39 14.34 -5.42 5.59
CA SER A 39 13.69 -5.12 6.86
C SER A 39 12.50 -4.19 6.70
N LYS A 40 11.43 -4.50 7.43
CA LYS A 40 10.25 -3.66 7.61
C LYS A 40 10.47 -2.58 8.67
N ASP A 41 11.27 -2.90 9.68
CA ASP A 41 11.39 -2.08 10.90
C ASP A 41 12.60 -1.15 10.87
N TYR A 42 13.54 -1.37 9.94
CA TYR A 42 14.79 -0.64 9.87
C TYR A 42 15.09 -0.15 8.46
N GLU A 43 15.67 1.05 8.39
CA GLU A 43 16.19 1.61 7.16
C GLU A 43 17.53 0.95 6.81
N ARG A 44 17.77 0.75 5.50
CA ARG A 44 19.02 0.27 4.90
C ARG A 44 19.47 -1.10 5.39
N ILE A 45 18.55 -1.93 5.89
CA ILE A 45 18.82 -3.32 6.23
C ILE A 45 18.19 -4.21 5.16
N MET A 46 19.04 -4.87 4.39
CA MET A 46 18.69 -5.87 3.38
C MET A 46 19.82 -6.88 3.24
N SER A 47 19.52 -8.07 2.75
CA SER A 47 20.52 -9.04 2.30
C SER A 47 20.08 -9.74 1.03
N ILE A 48 21.08 -10.19 0.27
CA ILE A 48 20.92 -11.06 -0.88
C ILE A 48 21.76 -12.30 -0.59
N GLU A 49 21.16 -13.47 -0.79
CA GLU A 49 21.83 -14.76 -0.56
C GLU A 49 22.84 -15.06 -1.66
N GLU A 50 23.89 -15.80 -1.31
CA GLU A 50 25.00 -16.12 -2.22
C GLU A 50 24.53 -16.79 -3.52
N ASN A 51 23.51 -17.64 -3.44
CA ASN A 51 23.01 -18.43 -4.57
C ASN A 51 21.98 -17.70 -5.43
N THR A 52 21.65 -16.44 -5.14
CA THR A 52 20.64 -15.67 -5.88
C THR A 52 20.97 -15.59 -7.37
N TYR A 53 22.24 -15.38 -7.70
CA TYR A 53 22.71 -15.37 -9.10
C TYR A 53 22.42 -16.70 -9.82
N GLU A 54 22.54 -17.83 -9.13
CA GLU A 54 22.25 -19.13 -9.72
C GLU A 54 20.75 -19.37 -9.88
N ALA A 55 19.94 -18.82 -8.98
CA ALA A 55 18.48 -18.95 -8.98
C ALA A 55 17.82 -18.13 -10.09
N ILE A 56 18.14 -16.82 -10.18
CA ILE A 56 17.42 -15.86 -11.04
C ILE A 56 18.31 -15.23 -12.12
N GLY A 57 19.59 -15.58 -12.16
CA GLY A 57 20.54 -15.05 -13.14
C GLY A 57 21.05 -13.63 -12.81
N SER A 58 22.07 -13.21 -13.56
CA SER A 58 22.81 -11.97 -13.28
C SER A 58 21.96 -10.71 -13.37
N GLU A 59 21.13 -10.62 -14.40
CA GLU A 59 20.38 -9.41 -14.74
C GLU A 59 19.31 -9.15 -13.68
N GLN A 60 18.45 -10.15 -13.41
CA GLN A 60 17.45 -10.04 -12.35
C GLN A 60 18.08 -9.89 -10.96
N THR A 61 19.25 -10.47 -10.69
CA THR A 61 19.97 -10.23 -9.42
C THR A 61 20.35 -8.75 -9.26
N CYS A 62 20.82 -8.09 -10.33
CA CYS A 62 21.12 -6.67 -10.30
C CYS A 62 19.85 -5.83 -10.10
N GLU A 63 18.77 -6.13 -10.80
CA GLU A 63 17.48 -5.45 -10.65
C GLU A 63 16.92 -5.61 -9.23
N LEU A 64 16.98 -6.82 -8.68
CA LEU A 64 16.56 -7.11 -7.31
C LEU A 64 17.40 -6.31 -6.31
N PHE A 65 18.72 -6.23 -6.49
CA PHE A 65 19.59 -5.42 -5.64
C PHE A 65 19.23 -3.94 -5.67
N GLU A 66 18.98 -3.38 -6.85
CA GLU A 66 18.57 -1.98 -6.99
C GLU A 66 17.21 -1.72 -6.33
N LEU A 67 16.25 -2.63 -6.53
CA LEU A 67 14.92 -2.56 -5.92
C LEU A 67 14.98 -2.60 -4.40
N LEU A 68 15.68 -3.59 -3.82
CA LEU A 68 15.85 -3.71 -2.37
C LEU A 68 16.56 -2.48 -1.81
N THR A 69 17.57 -1.95 -2.52
CA THR A 69 18.28 -0.73 -2.11
C THR A 69 17.34 0.47 -2.09
N ALA A 70 16.50 0.64 -3.11
CA ALA A 70 15.54 1.73 -3.21
C ALA A 70 14.48 1.65 -2.10
N TYR A 71 13.93 0.46 -1.86
CA TYR A 71 12.97 0.23 -0.78
C TYR A 71 13.61 0.46 0.60
N ALA A 72 14.76 -0.17 0.86
CA ALA A 72 15.48 -0.04 2.12
C ALA A 72 15.98 1.39 2.38
N SER A 73 16.21 2.19 1.34
CA SER A 73 16.59 3.60 1.48
C SER A 73 15.41 4.56 1.65
N THR A 74 14.18 4.11 1.37
CA THR A 74 12.97 4.89 1.62
C THR A 74 12.75 5.00 3.14
N PRO A 75 12.48 6.19 3.70
CA PRO A 75 12.14 6.36 5.11
C PRO A 75 10.93 5.51 5.52
N LEU A 76 10.93 4.95 6.74
CA LEU A 76 9.86 4.04 7.19
C LEU A 76 8.46 4.65 7.06
N SER A 77 8.31 5.93 7.41
CA SER A 77 7.05 6.67 7.31
C SER A 77 6.51 6.82 5.89
N GLU A 78 7.36 6.67 4.88
CA GLU A 78 6.98 6.72 3.46
C GLU A 78 6.76 5.33 2.84
N ARG A 79 7.09 4.25 3.58
CA ARG A 79 6.83 2.86 3.16
C ARG A 79 5.43 2.39 3.49
N GLU A 80 4.87 2.92 4.57
CA GLU A 80 3.49 2.64 5.00
C GLU A 80 2.53 3.11 3.91
N GLU A 81 1.49 2.30 3.67
CA GLU A 81 0.39 2.77 2.86
C GLU A 81 -0.22 4.01 3.51
N PRO A 82 -0.58 5.05 2.73
CA PRO A 82 -1.22 6.22 3.29
C PRO A 82 -2.46 5.79 4.05
N LYS A 83 -2.50 6.14 5.35
CA LYS A 83 -3.69 5.95 6.18
C LYS A 83 -4.92 6.45 5.43
N LYS A 84 -6.03 5.73 5.59
CA LYS A 84 -7.31 6.12 5.00
C LYS A 84 -8.33 6.37 6.08
N TRP A 85 -9.26 7.28 5.79
CA TRP A 85 -10.33 7.68 6.67
C TRP A 85 -11.67 7.54 5.96
N TYR A 86 -12.68 7.10 6.71
CA TYR A 86 -14.08 7.37 6.36
C TYR A 86 -14.42 8.79 6.81
N LEU A 87 -15.22 9.49 6.00
CA LEU A 87 -15.70 10.83 6.33
C LEU A 87 -17.19 10.78 6.61
N ARG A 88 -17.57 11.01 7.87
CA ARG A 88 -18.95 10.91 8.34
C ARG A 88 -19.57 12.29 8.54
N ASP A 89 -20.76 12.51 8.01
CA ASP A 89 -21.54 13.72 8.31
C ASP A 89 -22.31 13.51 9.63
N PRO A 90 -22.05 14.32 10.68
CA PRO A 90 -22.75 14.21 11.96
C PRO A 90 -24.19 14.72 11.91
N VAL A 91 -24.57 15.49 10.89
CA VAL A 91 -25.92 16.08 10.74
C VAL A 91 -26.90 15.06 10.16
N ILE A 92 -26.41 14.12 9.33
CA ILE A 92 -27.24 13.07 8.75
C ILE A 92 -27.55 12.03 9.83
N SER A 93 -28.82 11.97 10.24
CA SER A 93 -29.31 11.12 11.32
C SER A 93 -29.40 9.63 10.95
N ASP A 94 -29.31 9.29 9.67
CA ASP A 94 -29.25 7.90 9.22
C ASP A 94 -27.87 7.32 9.54
N THR A 95 -27.80 6.57 10.64
CA THR A 95 -26.56 5.98 11.18
C THR A 95 -25.86 5.03 10.22
N GLY A 96 -26.54 4.56 9.17
CA GLY A 96 -25.97 3.66 8.16
C GLY A 96 -25.59 4.32 6.84
N CYS A 97 -26.09 5.52 6.55
CA CYS A 97 -25.93 6.19 5.25
C CYS A 97 -25.41 7.64 5.39
N ASN A 98 -24.45 7.84 6.28
CA ASN A 98 -23.88 9.16 6.56
C ASN A 98 -22.39 9.27 6.24
N TYR A 99 -21.82 8.38 5.44
CA TYR A 99 -20.43 8.44 4.99
C TYR A 99 -20.34 9.00 3.58
N LEU A 100 -19.39 9.90 3.36
CA LEU A 100 -19.12 10.47 2.05
C LEU A 100 -18.61 9.36 1.12
N ASN A 101 -19.31 9.21 0.00
CA ASN A 101 -18.89 8.36 -1.10
C ASN A 101 -18.72 9.22 -2.36
N ILE A 102 -17.62 9.02 -3.09
CA ILE A 102 -17.32 9.73 -4.34
C ILE A 102 -17.31 8.72 -5.49
N ASN A 103 -18.12 8.97 -6.52
CA ASN A 103 -18.10 8.21 -7.77
C ASN A 103 -17.40 9.03 -8.85
N TYR A 104 -16.18 8.63 -9.22
CA TYR A 104 -15.41 9.35 -10.24
C TYR A 104 -15.93 9.12 -11.66
N LEU A 105 -16.59 7.97 -11.92
CA LEU A 105 -17.17 7.68 -13.24
C LEU A 105 -18.35 8.59 -13.55
N LEU A 106 -19.12 8.95 -12.52
CA LEU A 106 -20.32 9.78 -12.62
C LEU A 106 -20.08 11.22 -12.15
N VAL A 107 -18.88 11.53 -11.66
CA VAL A 107 -18.53 12.82 -11.02
C VAL A 107 -19.58 13.20 -9.96
N LYS A 108 -19.99 12.21 -9.16
CA LYS A 108 -21.07 12.35 -8.17
C LYS A 108 -20.51 12.16 -6.77
N ARG A 109 -21.04 12.95 -5.83
CA ARG A 109 -20.84 12.79 -4.39
C ARG A 109 -22.18 12.46 -3.75
N ASP A 110 -22.19 11.52 -2.81
CA ASP A 110 -23.38 11.14 -2.07
C ASP A 110 -23.02 10.68 -0.65
N PHE A 111 -24.00 10.65 0.23
CA PHE A 111 -23.84 10.08 1.57
C PHE A 111 -24.49 8.70 1.62
N MET A 112 -23.68 7.67 1.85
CA MET A 112 -24.11 6.27 1.85
C MET A 112 -23.36 5.50 2.95
N GLY A 113 -23.48 4.18 2.93
CA GLY A 113 -22.72 3.31 3.81
C GLY A 113 -21.26 3.18 3.39
N ARG A 114 -20.47 2.52 4.25
CA ARG A 114 -19.02 2.33 4.09
C ARG A 114 -18.61 1.38 2.96
N LEU A 115 -19.58 0.70 2.33
CA LEU A 115 -19.31 -0.34 1.34
C LEU A 115 -18.75 0.25 0.05
N GLU A 116 -17.60 -0.27 -0.35
CA GLU A 116 -16.91 0.07 -1.59
C GLU A 116 -17.40 -0.83 -2.74
N GLY A 117 -17.60 -0.25 -3.93
CA GLY A 117 -18.04 -0.99 -5.11
C GLY A 117 -18.60 -0.13 -6.23
N GLY A 118 -18.67 -0.64 -7.45
CA GLY A 118 -19.35 0.04 -8.58
C GLY A 118 -18.78 1.42 -8.95
N GLY A 119 -17.48 1.64 -8.75
CA GLY A 119 -16.80 2.91 -9.04
C GLY A 119 -16.95 3.97 -7.94
N TRP A 120 -17.47 3.60 -6.76
CA TRP A 120 -17.53 4.45 -5.57
C TRP A 120 -16.31 4.25 -4.68
N GLN A 121 -15.62 5.34 -4.35
CA GLN A 121 -14.61 5.42 -3.30
C GLN A 121 -15.28 5.84 -2.00
N THR A 122 -14.99 5.12 -0.90
CA THR A 122 -15.57 5.39 0.43
C THR A 122 -14.52 5.73 1.49
N LYS A 123 -13.23 5.58 1.15
CA LYS A 123 -12.08 5.79 2.04
C LYS A 123 -11.11 6.72 1.35
N PHE A 124 -10.60 7.72 2.07
CA PHE A 124 -9.74 8.76 1.51
C PHE A 124 -8.47 8.90 2.31
N THR A 125 -7.36 9.13 1.64
CA THR A 125 -6.07 9.51 2.22
C THR A 125 -6.09 10.98 2.64
N ARG A 126 -5.13 11.40 3.46
CA ARG A 126 -5.03 12.80 3.90
C ARG A 126 -4.85 13.74 2.72
N ALA A 127 -4.00 13.36 1.76
CA ALA A 127 -3.74 14.14 0.56
C ALA A 127 -5.01 14.30 -0.30
N GLU A 128 -5.86 13.27 -0.41
CA GLU A 128 -7.14 13.38 -1.11
C GLU A 128 -8.11 14.32 -0.40
N ILE A 129 -8.21 14.21 0.93
CA ILE A 129 -9.08 15.09 1.75
C ILE A 129 -8.63 16.54 1.62
N ASP A 130 -7.33 16.81 1.75
CA ASP A 130 -6.76 18.15 1.65
C ASP A 130 -6.91 18.76 0.24
N ALA A 131 -7.09 17.92 -0.78
CA ALA A 131 -7.32 18.33 -2.17
C ALA A 131 -8.79 18.55 -2.53
N PHE A 132 -9.73 18.31 -1.61
CA PHE A 132 -11.15 18.52 -1.90
C PHE A 132 -11.48 20.00 -2.16
N GLU A 133 -12.10 20.26 -3.32
CA GLU A 133 -12.54 21.61 -3.72
C GLU A 133 -13.91 22.01 -3.17
N PHE A 134 -14.38 21.36 -2.10
CA PHE A 134 -15.70 21.59 -1.52
C PHE A 134 -15.64 21.67 -0.01
N GLU A 135 -16.64 22.30 0.60
CA GLU A 135 -16.69 22.43 2.06
C GLU A 135 -16.88 21.06 2.71
N HIS A 136 -15.93 20.68 3.57
CA HIS A 136 -15.91 19.38 4.25
C HIS A 136 -15.45 19.48 5.71
N ALA A 137 -15.26 20.68 6.27
CA ALA A 137 -14.73 20.85 7.63
C ALA A 137 -15.69 20.34 8.73
N HIS A 138 -16.97 20.16 8.41
CA HIS A 138 -17.96 19.61 9.33
C HIS A 138 -17.95 18.07 9.40
N LEU A 139 -17.25 17.40 8.48
CA LEU A 139 -17.18 15.95 8.46
C LEU A 139 -16.25 15.44 9.55
N ILE A 140 -16.66 14.33 10.17
CA ILE A 140 -15.89 13.62 11.19
C ILE A 140 -15.06 12.54 10.50
N GLU A 141 -13.77 12.55 10.74
CA GLU A 141 -12.83 11.54 10.24
C GLU A 141 -12.82 10.32 11.15
N GLU A 142 -13.00 9.14 10.57
CA GLU A 142 -12.89 7.86 11.24
C GLU A 142 -11.82 7.02 10.55
N GLU A 143 -10.69 6.80 11.23
CA GLU A 143 -9.56 6.02 10.70
C GLU A 143 -10.00 4.60 10.35
N VAL A 144 -9.60 4.12 9.18
CA VAL A 144 -9.83 2.74 8.75
C VAL A 144 -8.84 1.86 9.50
N THR A 145 -9.32 1.08 10.48
CA THR A 145 -8.55 0.00 11.10
C THR A 145 -8.79 -1.29 10.33
N GLU A 146 -7.73 -1.95 9.88
CA GLU A 146 -7.78 -3.30 9.27
C GLU A 146 -8.12 -4.39 10.30
#